data_AF-A0A401PWX7-F1
#
_entry.id   AF-A0A401PWX7-F1
#
_cell.length_a   1.000
_cell.length_b   1.000
_cell.length_c   1.000
_cell.angle_alpha   90.00
_cell.angle_beta   90.00
_cell.angle_gamma   90.00
#
_symmetry.space_group_name_H-M   'P 1'
#
loop_
_entity.id
_entity.type
_entity.pdbx_description
1 polymer ?
#
loop_
_entity_poly.entity_id
_entity_poly.type
_entity_poly.pdbx_seq_one_letter_code
_entity_poly.pdbx_strand_id
1 'polypeptide(L)'
;MGVIVYYTSITSTYELDKKQLRIRNTLEAFNIPHKFLDLAADSSLLEEMRMKVGNPEAMVPQVFHDDKYCGDFAAFEEAMESETVEEFFKGDCQQKK
;
A
#
# COMPACT_ATOMS: atom_id res chain seq x y z
N MET A 1 -2.90 -11.66 -9.88
CA MET A 1 -4.13 -10.94 -9.48
C MET A 1 -4.19 -10.95 -7.97
N GLY A 2 -3.38 -10.10 -7.35
CA GLY A 2 -3.30 -10.00 -5.90
C GLY A 2 -2.74 -8.64 -5.49
N VAL A 3 -3.26 -8.10 -4.40
CA VAL A 3 -2.79 -6.83 -3.85
C VAL A 3 -1.48 -7.08 -3.11
N ILE A 4 -0.44 -6.33 -3.43
CA ILE A 4 0.84 -6.35 -2.75
C ILE A 4 0.95 -5.09 -1.92
N VAL A 5 1.14 -5.23 -0.61
CA VAL A 5 1.33 -4.10 0.29
C VAL A 5 2.73 -4.17 0.85
N TYR A 6 3.53 -3.14 0.55
CA TYR A 6 4.81 -2.93 1.19
C TYR A 6 4.57 -2.28 2.55
N TYR A 7 5.07 -2.93 3.60
CA TYR A 7 4.97 -2.49 4.97
C TYR A 7 6.30 -2.74 5.68
N THR A 8 6.47 -2.23 6.88
CA THR A 8 7.59 -2.53 7.76
C THR A 8 7.09 -2.99 9.11
N SER A 9 7.63 -4.11 9.60
CA SER A 9 7.42 -4.53 10.98
C SER A 9 8.18 -3.64 11.98
N ILE A 10 9.22 -2.93 11.52
CA ILE A 10 10.00 -1.99 12.33
C ILE A 10 9.57 -0.57 11.94
N THR A 11 8.69 0.02 12.75
CA THR A 11 8.24 1.40 12.59
C THR A 11 8.92 2.32 13.60
N SER A 12 9.44 3.46 13.14
CA SER A 12 10.02 4.47 14.02
C SER A 12 8.99 5.39 14.67
N THR A 13 7.79 5.50 14.10
CA THR A 13 6.72 6.39 14.59
C THR A 13 5.39 5.65 14.74
N TYR A 14 4.63 6.03 15.75
CA TYR A 14 3.30 5.46 16.03
C TYR A 14 2.28 5.77 14.92
N GLU A 15 2.40 6.94 14.29
CA GLU A 15 1.52 7.31 13.18
C GLU A 15 1.71 6.38 11.98
N LEU A 16 2.95 6.00 11.67
CA LEU A 16 3.21 5.07 10.59
C LEU A 16 2.59 3.71 10.87
N ASP A 17 2.76 3.19 12.09
CA ASP A 17 2.16 1.92 12.51
C ASP A 17 0.62 1.93 12.35
N LYS A 18 -0.04 3.01 12.79
CA LYS A 18 -1.47 3.20 12.58
C LYS A 18 -1.88 3.17 11.12
N LYS A 19 -1.14 3.83 10.23
CA LYS A 19 -1.42 3.86 8.78
C LYS A 19 -1.36 2.46 8.18
N GLN A 20 -0.32 1.70 8.52
CA GLN A 20 -0.15 0.32 8.05
C GLN A 20 -1.26 -0.60 8.58
N LEU A 21 -1.57 -0.49 9.87
CA LEU A 21 -2.63 -1.27 10.51
C LEU A 21 -4.01 -0.96 9.89
N ARG A 22 -4.28 0.30 9.55
CA ARG A 22 -5.52 0.72 8.90
C ARG A 22 -5.72 -0.01 7.56
N ILE A 23 -4.70 -0.01 6.70
CA ILE A 23 -4.76 -0.71 5.40
C ILE A 23 -4.94 -2.21 5.60
N ARG A 24 -4.19 -2.81 6.55
CA ARG A 24 -4.33 -4.23 6.86
C ARG A 24 -5.74 -4.60 7.28
N ASN A 25 -6.30 -3.90 8.26
CA ASN A 25 -7.64 -4.16 8.76
C ASN A 25 -8.70 -4.04 7.66
N THR A 26 -8.53 -3.06 6.76
CA THR A 26 -9.44 -2.90 5.63
C THR A 26 -9.34 -4.08 4.66
N LEU A 27 -8.12 -4.49 4.28
CA LEU A 27 -7.93 -5.65 3.40
C LEU A 27 -8.52 -6.95 3.98
N GLU A 28 -8.37 -7.15 5.29
CA GLU A 28 -8.98 -8.28 6.00
C GLU A 28 -10.51 -8.18 6.04
N ALA A 29 -11.06 -6.99 6.29
CA ALA A 29 -12.50 -6.75 6.31
C ALA A 29 -13.16 -7.09 4.95
N PHE A 30 -12.52 -6.72 3.84
CA PHE A 30 -13.01 -7.00 2.50
C PHE A 30 -12.63 -8.40 1.98
N ASN A 31 -11.91 -9.22 2.76
CA ASN A 31 -11.41 -10.54 2.35
C ASN A 31 -10.68 -10.53 1.00
N ILE A 32 -9.94 -9.46 0.72
CA ILE A 32 -9.21 -9.31 -0.54
C ILE A 32 -7.92 -10.13 -0.44
N PRO A 33 -7.59 -10.99 -1.43
CA PRO A 33 -6.33 -11.71 -1.43
C PRO A 33 -5.15 -10.73 -1.57
N HIS A 34 -4.34 -10.65 -0.51
CA HIS A 34 -3.23 -9.71 -0.45
C HIS A 34 -1.96 -10.36 0.09
N LYS A 35 -0.82 -9.77 -0.26
CA LYS A 35 0.51 -10.18 0.18
C LYS A 35 1.20 -9.00 0.84
N PHE A 36 1.65 -9.21 2.07
CA PHE A 36 2.46 -8.25 2.79
C PHE A 36 3.94 -8.49 2.53
N LEU A 37 4.66 -7.46 2.10
CA LEU A 37 6.11 -7.48 1.92
C LEU A 37 6.75 -6.61 3.00
N ASP A 38 7.51 -7.23 3.89
CA ASP A 38 8.16 -6.57 5.01
C ASP A 38 9.54 -6.01 4.60
N LEU A 39 9.65 -4.69 4.58
CA LEU A 39 10.90 -3.98 4.29
C LEU A 39 11.94 -4.09 5.40
N ALA A 40 11.52 -4.38 6.65
CA ALA A 40 12.46 -4.58 7.75
C ALA A 40 13.25 -5.89 7.61
N ALA A 41 12.68 -6.87 6.92
CA ALA A 41 13.31 -8.17 6.70
C ALA A 41 14.31 -8.13 5.55
N ASP A 42 14.09 -7.28 4.54
CA ASP A 42 14.95 -7.19 3.36
C ASP A 42 15.05 -5.73 2.86
N SER A 43 16.26 -5.17 2.94
CA SER A 43 16.54 -3.81 2.48
C SER A 43 16.36 -3.62 0.97
N SER A 44 16.48 -4.70 0.18
CA SER A 44 16.33 -4.64 -1.28
C SER A 44 14.90 -4.32 -1.71
N LEU A 45 13.91 -4.73 -0.89
CA LEU A 45 12.50 -4.45 -1.14
C LEU A 45 12.18 -2.95 -1.05
N LEU A 46 12.91 -2.21 -0.20
CA LEU A 46 12.74 -0.76 -0.07
C LEU A 46 13.19 -0.05 -1.35
N GLU A 47 14.32 -0.47 -1.91
CA GLU A 47 14.81 0.05 -3.19
C GLU A 47 13.88 -0.32 -4.34
N GLU A 48 13.39 -1.57 -4.37
CA GLU A 48 12.39 -2.00 -5.35
C GLU A 48 11.10 -1.17 -5.27
N MET A 49 10.56 -0.97 -4.07
CA MET A 49 9.37 -0.17 -3.85
C MET A 49 9.58 1.26 -4.35
N ARG A 50 10.69 1.92 -4.00
CA ARG A 50 11.00 3.29 -4.45
C ARG A 50 11.16 3.39 -5.96
N MET A 51 11.80 2.40 -6.59
CA MET A 51 11.91 2.32 -8.05
C MET A 51 10.54 2.13 -8.71
N LYS A 52 9.69 1.27 -8.17
CA LYS A 52 8.33 1.02 -8.70
C LYS A 52 7.41 2.22 -8.54
N VAL A 53 7.49 2.95 -7.42
CA VAL A 53 6.77 4.21 -7.22
C VAL A 53 7.34 5.32 -8.10
N GLY A 54 8.64 5.26 -8.43
CA GLY A 54 9.35 6.34 -9.11
C GLY A 54 9.67 7.53 -8.20
N ASN A 55 9.56 7.35 -6.87
CA ASN A 55 9.88 8.37 -5.89
C ASN A 55 10.91 7.84 -4.87
N PRO A 56 12.12 8.42 -4.81
CA PRO A 56 13.16 8.00 -3.87
C PRO A 56 12.81 8.27 -2.40
N GLU A 57 11.88 9.19 -2.13
CA GLU A 57 11.40 9.52 -0.79
C GLU A 57 10.10 8.80 -0.43
N ALA A 58 9.67 7.81 -1.23
CA ALA A 58 8.50 7.01 -0.93
C ALA A 58 8.65 6.31 0.43
N MET A 59 7.64 6.47 1.28
CA MET A 59 7.52 5.84 2.58
C MET A 59 6.39 4.79 2.55
N VAL A 60 6.52 3.75 3.36
CA VAL A 60 5.41 2.84 3.64
C VAL A 60 4.24 3.55 4.33
N PRO A 61 3.02 3.00 4.28
CA PRO A 61 2.58 1.87 3.46
C PRO A 61 2.39 2.24 1.99
N GLN A 62 2.76 1.32 1.09
CA GLN A 62 2.57 1.47 -0.35
C GLN A 62 1.80 0.28 -0.91
N VAL A 63 0.75 0.56 -1.69
CA VAL A 63 -0.16 -0.46 -2.22
C VAL A 63 0.05 -0.61 -3.73
N PHE A 64 0.21 -1.85 -4.13
CA PHE A 64 0.35 -2.28 -5.52
C PHE A 64 -0.70 -3.35 -5.82
N HIS A 65 -1.13 -3.41 -7.07
CA HIS A 65 -1.89 -4.52 -7.60
C HIS A 65 -1.06 -5.20 -8.67
N ASP A 66 -0.58 -6.41 -8.36
CA ASP A 66 0.43 -7.15 -9.13
C ASP A 66 1.70 -6.31 -9.35
N ASP A 67 1.83 -5.61 -10.48
CA ASP A 67 2.97 -4.73 -10.81
C ASP A 67 2.56 -3.26 -11.00
N LYS A 68 1.28 -2.94 -10.82
CA LYS A 68 0.77 -1.58 -10.96
C LYS A 68 0.70 -0.91 -9.60
N TYR A 69 1.26 0.29 -9.52
CA TYR A 69 1.11 1.14 -8.35
C TYR A 69 -0.33 1.65 -8.23
N CYS A 70 -1.00 1.33 -7.11
CA CYS A 70 -2.34 1.83 -6.81
C CYS A 70 -2.28 3.13 -6.00
N GLY A 71 -1.31 3.26 -5.10
CA GLY A 71 -1.20 4.48 -4.31
C GLY A 71 -0.57 4.28 -2.95
N ASP A 72 -0.40 5.41 -2.28
CA ASP A 72 0.06 5.51 -0.91
C ASP A 72 -1.12 5.55 0.07
N PHE A 73 -0.83 5.83 1.33
CA PHE A 73 -1.85 6.00 2.35
C PHE A 73 -2.84 7.12 2.05
N ALA A 74 -2.41 8.23 1.42
CA ALA A 74 -3.30 9.36 1.15
C ALA A 74 -4.35 8.99 0.07
N ALA A 75 -3.91 8.31 -0.99
CA ALA A 75 -4.82 7.79 -2.01
C ALA A 75 -5.80 6.76 -1.43
N PHE A 76 -5.34 5.94 -0.48
CA PHE A 76 -6.21 5.01 0.26
C PHE A 76 -7.24 5.76 1.14
N GLU A 77 -6.84 6.83 1.83
CA GLU A 77 -7.78 7.65 2.60
C GLU A 77 -8.84 8.30 1.71
N GLU A 78 -8.44 8.86 0.57
CA GLU A 78 -9.38 9.43 -0.41
C GLU A 78 -10.39 8.40 -0.92
N ALA A 79 -9.95 7.17 -1.19
CA ALA A 79 -10.82 6.07 -1.60
C ALA A 79 -11.76 5.62 -0.45
N MET A 80 -11.29 5.65 0.80
CA MET A 80 -12.12 5.38 1.98
C MET A 80 -13.19 6.46 2.18
N GLU A 81 -12.84 7.73 2.00
CA GLU A 81 -13.78 8.86 2.08
C GLU A 81 -14.82 8.82 0.94
N SER A 82 -14.42 8.32 -0.23
CA SER A 82 -15.28 8.19 -1.41
C SER A 82 -16.06 6.87 -1.45
N GLU A 83 -15.91 5.99 -0.46
CA GLU A 83 -16.49 4.63 -0.42
C GLU A 83 -16.07 3.73 -1.62
N THR A 84 -14.97 4.06 -2.31
CA THR A 84 -14.43 3.35 -3.50
C THR A 84 -13.21 2.50 -3.18
N VAL A 85 -13.02 2.13 -1.91
CA VAL A 85 -11.84 1.39 -1.44
C VAL A 85 -11.68 0.01 -2.08
N GLU A 86 -12.78 -0.67 -2.41
CA GLU A 86 -12.71 -1.94 -3.15
C GLU A 86 -12.14 -1.75 -4.56
N GLU A 87 -12.48 -0.65 -5.22
CA GLU A 87 -12.00 -0.31 -6.57
C GLU A 87 -10.51 0.07 -6.52
N PHE A 88 -10.09 0.79 -5.48
CA PHE A 88 -8.68 1.09 -5.20
C PHE A 88 -7.82 -0.18 -5.15
N PHE A 89 -8.31 -1.22 -4.47
CA PHE A 89 -7.60 -2.50 -4.38
C PHE A 89 -7.77 -3.39 -5.62
N LYS A 90 -8.87 -3.27 -6.37
CA LYS A 90 -9.11 -4.02 -7.62
C LYS A 90 -8.35 -3.46 -8.83
N GLY A 91 -7.62 -2.35 -8.68
CA GLY A 91 -6.75 -1.81 -9.72
C GLY A 91 -7.44 -0.83 -10.67
N ASP A 92 -8.65 -0.38 -10.35
CA ASP A 92 -9.29 0.79 -10.94
C ASP A 92 -8.74 2.09 -10.32
N CYS A 93 -7.46 2.07 -9.91
CA CYS A 93 -6.73 3.28 -9.60
C CYS A 93 -6.65 4.10 -10.89
N GLN A 94 -7.61 5.00 -11.06
CA GLN A 94 -7.72 5.87 -12.21
C GLN A 94 -6.43 6.66 -12.35
N GLN A 95 -5.59 6.27 -13.30
CA GLN A 95 -4.63 7.18 -13.88
C GLN A 95 -5.46 8.29 -14.53
N LYS A 96 -5.70 9.38 -13.80
CA LYS A 96 -6.09 10.65 -14.43
C LYS A 96 -4.99 10.95 -15.46
N LYS A 97 -5.32 10.71 -16.73
CA LYS A 97 -4.59 11.20 -17.89
C LYS A 97 -4.66 12.72 -17.94
#